data_AF-A0A970BE25-F1
#
_entry.id   AF-A0A970BE25-F1
#
_cell.length_a   1.000
_cell.length_b   1.000
_cell.length_c   1.000
_cell.angle_alpha   90.00
_cell.angle_beta   90.00
_cell.angle_gamma   90.00
#
_symmetry.space_group_name_H-M   'P 1'
#
loop_
_entity.id
_entity.type
_entity.pdbx_description
1 polymer ?
#
loop_
_entity_poly.entity_id
_entity_poly.type
_entity_poly.pdbx_seq_one_letter_code
_entity_poly.pdbx_strand_id
1 'polypeptide(L)' 'MKTKLKNKKYLRIEPETFKGWIREIMKSEGMRYAPPQVVAEEIEKRYGGLATSHLYRIRAMRLNMQDFLPREENEE' A
#
# COMPACT_ATOMS: atom_id res chain seq x y z
N MET A 1 -21.82 -8.17 6.56
CA MET A 1 -21.29 -7.77 7.89
C MET A 1 -20.20 -6.73 7.69
N LYS A 2 -20.42 -5.46 8.07
CA LYS A 2 -19.36 -4.44 8.09
C LYS A 2 -18.69 -4.49 9.46
N THR A 3 -17.53 -5.14 9.54
CA THR A 3 -16.69 -5.13 10.74
C THR A 3 -16.27 -3.69 11.00
N LYS A 4 -17.01 -3.00 11.87
CA LYS A 4 -16.62 -1.69 12.41
C LYS A 4 -15.36 -1.92 13.24
N LEU A 5 -14.20 -1.76 12.60
CA LEU A 5 -12.90 -1.85 13.24
C LEU A 5 -12.78 -0.72 14.26
N LYS A 6 -13.02 -1.06 15.53
CA LYS A 6 -12.86 -0.20 16.69
C LYS A 6 -11.39 0.22 16.75
N ASN A 7 -11.14 1.53 16.76
CA ASN A 7 -9.84 2.20 16.97
C ASN A 7 -8.74 2.03 15.90
N LYS A 8 -9.05 2.19 14.62
CA LYS A 8 -7.98 2.47 13.65
C LYS A 8 -7.49 3.91 13.83
N LYS A 9 -6.29 4.08 14.39
CA LYS A 9 -5.62 5.38 14.56
C LYS A 9 -4.92 5.78 13.26
N TYR A 10 -4.82 7.09 13.03
CA TYR A 10 -3.95 7.63 11.99
C TYR A 10 -2.49 7.31 12.37
N LEU A 11 -1.81 6.55 11.52
CA LEU A 11 -0.40 6.24 11.70
C LEU A 11 0.43 7.35 11.05
N ARG A 12 1.27 8.00 11.86
CA ARG A 12 2.26 8.95 11.36
C ARG A 12 3.48 8.18 10.86
N ILE A 13 3.42 7.78 9.59
CA ILE A 13 4.47 7.02 8.92
C ILE A 13 5.34 7.98 8.12
N GLU A 14 6.64 7.74 7.99
CA GLU A 14 7.49 8.53 7.11
C GLU A 14 7.24 8.19 5.62
N PRO A 15 7.39 9.14 4.70
CA PRO A 15 7.15 8.90 3.27
C PRO A 15 7.94 7.71 2.70
N GLU A 16 9.19 7.51 3.13
CA GLU A 16 10.04 6.42 2.64
C GLU A 16 9.60 5.05 3.17
N THR A 17 9.30 4.96 4.47
CA THR A 17 8.73 3.74 5.07
C THR A 17 7.43 3.33 4.36
N PHE A 18 6.56 4.31 4.07
CA PHE A 18 5.30 4.05 3.37
C PHE A 18 5.51 3.53 1.94
N LYS A 19 6.47 4.11 1.20
CA LYS A 19 6.89 3.63 -0.12
C LYS A 19 7.48 2.21 -0.04
N GLY A 20 8.25 1.91 1.00
CA GLY A 20 8.80 0.59 1.27
C GLY A 20 7.71 -0.47 1.41
N TRP A 21 6.66 -0.19 2.20
CA TRP A 21 5.51 -1.08 2.35
C TRP A 21 4.79 -1.35 1.03
N ILE A 22 4.58 -0.30 0.21
CA ILE A 22 3.99 -0.46 -1.12
C ILE A 22 4.87 -1.37 -1.98
N ARG A 23 6.19 -1.17 -1.99
CA ARG A 23 7.13 -2.02 -2.73
C ARG A 23 7.04 -3.49 -2.28
N GLU A 24 7.01 -3.75 -0.98
CA GLU A 24 6.87 -5.12 -0.45
C GLU A 24 5.56 -5.78 -0.87
N ILE A 25 4.45 -5.03 -0.82
CA ILE A 25 3.15 -5.52 -1.24
C ILE A 25 3.14 -5.83 -2.75
N MET A 26 3.67 -4.93 -3.57
CA MET A 26 3.69 -5.05 -5.03
C MET A 26 4.62 -6.16 -5.55
N LYS A 27 5.54 -6.68 -4.73
CA LYS A 27 6.32 -7.89 -5.03
C LYS A 27 5.46 -9.16 -5.07
N SER A 28 4.32 -9.18 -4.40
CA SER A 28 3.42 -10.35 -4.41
C SER A 28 2.74 -10.46 -5.78
N GLU A 29 2.76 -11.63 -6.42
CA GLU A 29 2.21 -11.82 -7.78
C GLU A 29 0.76 -11.35 -7.92
N GLY A 30 -0.09 -11.59 -6.90
CA GLY A 30 -1.48 -11.15 -6.87
C GLY A 30 -1.69 -9.63 -6.75
N MET A 31 -0.63 -8.86 -6.51
CA MET A 31 -0.68 -7.41 -6.33
C MET A 31 -0.10 -6.63 -7.52
N ARG A 32 0.43 -7.33 -8.54
CA ARG A 32 1.14 -6.71 -9.68
C ARG A 32 0.31 -5.64 -10.43
N TYR A 33 -1.01 -5.79 -10.44
CA TYR A 33 -1.94 -4.85 -11.05
C TYR A 33 -2.98 -4.33 -10.05
N ALA A 34 -2.68 -4.42 -8.76
CA ALA A 34 -3.61 -3.99 -7.73
C ALA A 34 -3.84 -2.46 -7.83
N PRO A 35 -5.10 -2.01 -7.84
CA PRO A 35 -5.38 -0.59 -7.77
C PRO A 35 -4.96 -0.02 -6.41
N PRO A 36 -4.71 1.30 -6.30
CA PRO A 36 -4.31 1.96 -5.06
C PRO A 36 -5.18 1.63 -3.84
N GLN A 37 -6.47 1.39 -4.06
CA GLN A 37 -7.41 1.01 -3.01
C GLN A 37 -7.07 -0.36 -2.41
N VAL A 38 -6.83 -1.36 -3.26
CA VAL A 38 -6.49 -2.72 -2.83
C VAL A 38 -5.13 -2.73 -2.12
N VAL A 39 -4.18 -1.94 -2.62
CA VAL A 39 -2.88 -1.75 -1.94
C VAL A 39 -3.08 -1.12 -0.55
N ALA A 40 -3.92 -0.08 -0.43
CA ALA A 40 -4.19 0.56 0.86
C ALA A 40 -4.88 -0.38 1.87
N GLU A 41 -5.79 -1.24 1.40
CA GLU A 41 -6.41 -2.29 2.21
C GLU A 41 -5.39 -3.34 2.67
N GLU A 42 -4.44 -3.69 1.81
CA GLU A 42 -3.39 -4.63 2.15
C GLU A 42 -2.38 -4.04 3.15
N ILE A 43 -2.05 -2.75 3.03
CA ILE A 43 -1.25 -2.02 4.03
C ILE A 43 -1.94 -2.06 5.38
N GLU A 44 -3.24 -1.80 5.41
CA GLU A 44 -4.02 -1.87 6.65
C GLU A 44 -3.95 -3.26 7.30
N LYS A 45 -4.08 -4.32 6.51
CA LYS A 45 -4.02 -5.70 7.02
C LYS A 45 -2.64 -6.07 7.58
N ARG A 46 -1.57 -5.67 6.90
CA ARG A 46 -0.18 -6.09 7.24
C ARG A 46 0.47 -5.19 8.28
N TYR A 47 0.29 -3.88 8.17
CA TYR A 47 1.01 -2.87 8.97
C TYR A 47 0.08 -2.02 9.85
N GLY A 48 -1.24 -2.17 9.70
CA GLY A 48 -2.24 -1.42 10.46
C GLY A 48 -2.57 -0.03 9.88
N GLY A 49 -3.32 0.76 10.64
CA GLY A 49 -3.81 2.07 10.21
C GLY A 49 -5.15 2.02 9.47
N LEU A 50 -5.57 3.15 8.90
CA LEU A 50 -6.82 3.27 8.13
C LEU A 50 -6.51 3.14 6.63
N ALA A 51 -7.11 2.17 5.94
CA ALA A 51 -7.02 2.05 4.48
C ALA A 51 -7.44 3.36 3.77
N THR A 52 -8.46 4.06 4.28
CA THR A 52 -8.87 5.37 3.75
C THR A 52 -7.78 6.42 3.89
N SER A 53 -7.03 6.41 5.00
CA SER A 53 -5.89 7.30 5.22
C SER A 53 -4.71 6.95 4.30
N HIS A 54 -4.42 5.66 4.14
CA HIS A 54 -3.35 5.18 3.25
C HIS A 54 -3.66 5.50 1.79
N LEU A 55 -4.91 5.30 1.36
CA LEU A 55 -5.37 5.66 0.02
C LEU A 55 -5.26 7.16 -0.22
N TYR A 56 -5.69 7.98 0.75
CA TYR A 56 -5.53 9.44 0.66
C TYR A 56 -4.05 9.81 0.51
N ARG A 57 -3.17 9.14 1.26
CA ARG A 57 -1.73 9.37 1.19
C ARG A 57 -1.13 8.98 -0.16
N ILE A 58 -1.50 7.83 -0.72
CA ILE A 58 -1.10 7.41 -2.08
C ILE A 58 -1.47 8.49 -3.11
N ARG A 59 -2.71 9.01 -3.03
CA ARG A 59 -3.21 10.07 -3.92
C ARG A 59 -2.48 11.39 -3.71
N ALA A 60 -2.30 11.83 -2.46
CA ALA A 60 -1.62 13.08 -2.13
C ALA A 60 -0.15 13.08 -2.57
N MET A 61 0.51 11.93 -2.45
CA MET A 61 1.90 11.72 -2.91
C MET A 61 2.00 11.42 -4.41
N ARG A 62 0.87 11.32 -5.13
CA ARG A 62 0.79 10.96 -6.56
C ARG A 62 1.59 9.68 -6.89
N LEU A 63 1.54 8.69 -6.01
CA LEU A 63 2.26 7.44 -6.22
C LEU A 63 1.55 6.59 -7.27
N ASN A 64 2.28 6.17 -8.31
CA ASN A 64 1.80 5.18 -9.26
C ASN A 64 2.25 3.79 -8.80
N MET A 65 1.31 2.86 -8.62
CA MET A 65 1.62 1.51 -8.12
C MET A 65 2.58 0.77 -9.05
N GLN A 66 2.53 1.05 -10.36
CA GLN A 66 3.43 0.43 -11.33
C GLN A 66 4.90 0.79 -11.12
N ASP A 67 5.21 1.95 -10.52
CA ASP A 67 6.59 2.33 -10.19
C ASP A 67 7.20 1.43 -9.10
N PHE A 68 6.37 0.70 -8.36
CA PHE A 68 6.78 -0.18 -7.27
C PHE A 68 6.85 -1.65 -7.66
N LEU A 69 6.51 -1.97 -8.90
CA LEU A 69 6.71 -3.30 -9.43
C LEU A 69 8.20 -3.64 -9.40
N PRO A 70 8.56 -4.91 -9.12
CA PRO A 70 9.87 -5.37 -9.50
C PRO A 70 9.98 -5.09 -11.01
N ARG A 71 10.90 -4.21 -11.39
CA ARG A 71 11.36 -4.21 -12.78
C ARG A 71 11.81 -5.63 -13.00
N GLU A 72 11.37 -6.24 -14.10
CA GLU A 72 12.01 -7.47 -14.54
C GLU A 72 13.48 -7.10 -14.77
N GLU A 73 14.29 -7.24 -13.72
CA GLU A 73 15.62 -7.79 -13.87
C GLU A 73 15.36 -9.18 -14.46
N ASN A 74 15.20 -9.20 -15.79
CA ASN A 74 15.77 -10.27 -16.58
C ASN A 74 17.28 -10.19 -16.26
N GLU A 75 17.67 -10.75 -15.12
CA GLU A 75 19.00 -11.27 -14.92
C GLU A 75 19.16 -12.36 -15.98
N GLU A 76 19.88 -11.96 -17.03
CA GLU A 76 20.60 -12.81 -17.98
C GLU A 76 21.31 -13.99 -17.30
#